data_AF-A0A2V8M9L5-F1
#
_entry.id   AF-A0A2V8M9L5-F1
#
_cell.length_a   1.000
_cell.length_b   1.000
_cell.length_c   1.000
_cell.angle_alpha   90.00
_cell.angle_beta   90.00
_cell.angle_gamma   90.00
#
_symmetry.space_group_name_H-M   'P 1'
#
loop_
_entity.id
_entity.type
_entity.pdbx_description
1 polymer ?
#
loop_
_entity_poly.entity_id
_entity_poly.type
_entity_poly.pdbx_seq_one_letter_code
_entity_poly.pdbx_strand_id
1 'polypeptide(L)'
;MKRLLNTTIAILFLAPAVIAYQGPDLERGIDLYNAKKYTEAEQVLTQVIQDNSENARAHEYLGLARLSLGKLDEAYAELSRAQDLAPTSDSVKVGLARVF
;
A
#
# COMPACT_ATOMS: atom_id res chain seq x y z
N MET A 1 -21.09 -54.29 35.74
CA MET A 1 -19.80 -54.24 36.47
C MET A 1 -19.03 -53.01 36.00
N LYS A 2 -18.35 -52.37 36.95
CA LYS A 2 -17.87 -50.97 36.97
C LYS A 2 -16.69 -50.67 36.02
N ARG A 3 -16.63 -49.42 35.54
CA ARG A 3 -15.48 -48.49 35.38
C ARG A 3 -15.99 -47.31 34.52
N LEU A 4 -16.39 -46.13 35.04
CA LEU A 4 -15.57 -44.99 35.54
C LEU A 4 -14.32 -44.76 34.69
N LEU A 5 -13.91 -43.58 34.21
CA LEU A 5 -14.43 -42.21 34.13
C LEU A 5 -13.33 -41.46 33.31
N ASN A 6 -13.66 -40.31 32.70
CA ASN A 6 -12.79 -39.14 32.51
C ASN A 6 -11.91 -38.95 31.24
N THR A 7 -12.35 -37.91 30.51
CA THR A 7 -11.59 -36.76 29.95
C THR A 7 -10.66 -36.96 28.76
N THR A 8 -11.13 -36.56 27.58
CA THR A 8 -10.38 -35.63 26.73
C THR A 8 -11.36 -34.69 26.02
N ILE A 9 -11.49 -33.46 26.52
CA ILE A 9 -11.98 -32.34 25.71
C ILE A 9 -10.78 -31.91 24.88
N ALA A 10 -10.81 -32.11 23.57
CA ALA A 10 -9.87 -31.48 22.64
C ALA A 10 -10.68 -30.61 21.69
N ILE A 11 -11.01 -29.43 22.24
CA ILE A 11 -11.22 -28.13 21.63
C ILE A 11 -11.21 -28.13 20.09
N LEU A 12 -12.38 -27.83 19.55
CA LEU A 12 -12.64 -27.30 18.22
C LEU A 12 -11.67 -26.13 17.94
N PHE A 13 -10.55 -26.38 17.26
CA PHE A 13 -9.80 -25.31 16.61
C PHE A 13 -10.61 -24.85 15.40
N LEU A 14 -11.56 -23.94 15.62
CA LEU A 14 -11.71 -22.87 14.66
C LEU A 14 -10.34 -22.21 14.61
N ALA A 15 -9.51 -22.56 13.62
CA ALA A 15 -8.59 -21.56 13.14
C ALA A 15 -9.51 -20.39 12.79
N PRO A 16 -9.44 -19.22 13.46
CA PRO A 16 -9.96 -18.04 12.80
C PRO A 16 -9.26 -18.10 11.45
N ALA A 17 -10.05 -18.14 10.36
CA ALA A 17 -9.52 -17.99 9.02
C ALA A 17 -8.46 -16.91 9.20
N VAL A 18 -7.19 -17.30 9.02
CA VAL A 18 -6.12 -16.32 8.96
C VAL A 18 -6.64 -15.46 7.84
N ILE A 19 -7.22 -14.31 8.20
CA ILE A 19 -7.53 -13.27 7.24
C ILE A 19 -6.15 -13.02 6.73
N ALA A 20 -5.84 -13.58 5.57
CA ALA A 20 -4.52 -13.52 5.00
C ALA A 20 -4.23 -12.03 5.00
N TYR A 21 -3.33 -11.60 5.88
CA TYR A 21 -2.90 -10.23 5.92
C TYR A 21 -2.14 -10.08 4.61
N GLN A 22 -2.88 -9.74 3.57
CA GLN A 22 -2.31 -9.26 2.33
C GLN A 22 -1.71 -7.93 2.76
N GLY A 23 -0.41 -7.94 3.03
CA GLY A 23 0.35 -6.73 3.28
C GLY A 23 0.12 -5.72 2.16
N PRO A 24 0.49 -4.46 2.37
CA PRO A 24 0.27 -3.43 1.39
C PRO A 24 0.90 -3.82 0.05
N ASP A 25 0.04 -4.02 -0.96
CA ASP A 25 0.45 -4.43 -2.28
C ASP A 25 0.55 -3.20 -3.18
N LEU A 26 1.75 -2.98 -3.72
CA LEU A 26 2.02 -1.91 -4.67
C LEU A 26 1.10 -2.00 -5.89
N GLU A 27 0.84 -3.19 -6.41
CA GLU A 27 -0.03 -3.34 -7.57
C GLU A 27 -1.47 -2.93 -7.25
N ARG A 28 -1.96 -3.25 -6.05
CA ARG A 28 -3.26 -2.75 -5.58
C ARG A 28 -3.31 -1.23 -5.50
N GLY A 29 -2.25 -0.59 -5.00
CA GLY A 29 -2.15 0.87 -4.95
C GLY A 29 -2.19 1.50 -6.34
N ILE A 30 -1.49 0.89 -7.30
CA ILE A 30 -1.46 1.28 -8.71
C ILE A 30 -2.84 1.10 -9.36
N ASP A 31 -3.50 -0.03 -9.13
CA ASP A 31 -4.84 -0.32 -9.64
C ASP A 31 -5.87 0.69 -9.14
N LEU A 32 -5.80 1.06 -7.86
CA LEU A 32 -6.66 2.09 -7.28
C LEU A 32 -6.41 3.46 -7.93
N TYR A 33 -5.15 3.81 -8.20
CA TYR A 33 -4.81 5.04 -8.92
C TYR A 33 -5.37 5.02 -10.34
N ASN A 34 -5.20 3.91 -11.07
CA ASN A 34 -5.72 3.73 -12.43
C ASN A 34 -7.26 3.79 -12.46
N ALA A 35 -7.91 3.29 -11.41
CA ALA A 35 -9.36 3.40 -11.19
C ALA A 35 -9.80 4.81 -10.73
N LYS A 36 -8.88 5.79 -10.64
CA LYS A 36 -9.10 7.17 -10.18
C LYS A 36 -9.58 7.27 -8.73
N LYS A 37 -9.38 6.21 -7.94
CA LYS A 37 -9.71 6.16 -6.51
C LYS A 37 -8.53 6.71 -5.71
N TYR A 38 -8.20 7.97 -5.93
CA TYR A 38 -6.94 8.56 -5.47
C TYR A 38 -6.77 8.54 -3.94
N THR A 39 -7.85 8.70 -3.17
CA THR A 39 -7.79 8.60 -1.71
C THR A 39 -7.47 7.17 -1.24
N GLU A 40 -8.08 6.16 -1.86
CA GLU A 40 -7.79 4.75 -1.55
C GLU A 40 -6.36 4.38 -1.97
N ALA A 41 -5.93 4.87 -3.15
CA ALA A 41 -4.57 4.70 -3.65
C ALA A 41 -3.54 5.32 -2.68
N GLU A 42 -3.77 6.55 -2.23
CA GLU A 42 -2.91 7.24 -1.26
C GLU A 42 -2.74 6.41 0.02
N GLN A 43 -3.83 5.85 0.56
CA GLN A 43 -3.78 5.02 1.77
C GLN A 43 -2.92 3.76 1.56
N VAL A 44 -3.18 3.01 0.49
CA VAL A 44 -2.44 1.77 0.20
C VAL A 44 -0.97 2.06 -0.09
N LEU A 45 -0.67 3.04 -0.94
CA LEU A 45 0.70 3.39 -1.30
C LEU A 45 1.48 3.95 -0.10
N THR A 46 0.81 4.67 0.82
CA THR A 46 1.43 5.09 2.10
C THR A 46 1.85 3.89 2.94
N GLN A 47 1.06 2.82 2.96
CA GLN A 47 1.45 1.59 3.66
C GLN A 47 2.62 0.88 2.96
N VAL A 48 2.65 0.87 1.61
CA VAL A 48 3.78 0.29 0.86
C VAL A 48 5.10 0.99 1.20
N ILE A 49 5.10 2.32 1.33
CA ILE A 49 6.32 3.07 1.70
C ILE A 49 6.68 2.93 3.19
N GLN A 50 5.72 2.60 4.06
CA GLN A 50 6.01 2.28 5.47
C GLN A 50 6.76 0.94 5.58
N ASP A 51 6.42 -0.03 4.74
CA ASP A 51 7.10 -1.32 4.68
C ASP A 51 8.42 -1.25 3.90
N ASN A 52 8.49 -0.46 2.83
CA ASN A 52 9.70 -0.21 2.06
C ASN A 52 9.78 1.25 1.60
N SER A 53 10.53 2.06 2.35
CA SER A 53 10.74 3.49 2.12
C SER A 53 11.63 3.83 0.91
N GLU A 54 12.15 2.83 0.20
CA GLU A 54 12.96 3.01 -1.02
C GLU A 54 12.24 2.52 -2.28
N ASN A 55 10.94 2.23 -2.17
CA ASN A 55 10.15 1.81 -3.31
C ASN A 55 9.82 3.00 -4.23
N ALA A 56 10.66 3.21 -5.25
CA ALA A 56 10.53 4.32 -6.20
C ALA A 56 9.14 4.40 -6.86
N ARG A 57 8.55 3.26 -7.25
CA ARG A 57 7.21 3.22 -7.85
C ARG A 57 6.13 3.61 -6.84
N ALA A 58 6.24 3.19 -5.59
CA ALA A 58 5.27 3.56 -4.57
C ALA A 58 5.26 5.07 -4.35
N HIS A 59 6.45 5.69 -4.27
CA HIS A 59 6.60 7.15 -4.24
C HIS A 59 6.03 7.83 -5.50
N GLU A 60 6.30 7.30 -6.70
CA GLU A 60 5.76 7.84 -7.96
C GLU A 60 4.23 7.87 -7.94
N TYR A 61 3.59 6.73 -7.72
CA TYR A 61 2.13 6.64 -7.75
C TYR A 61 1.47 7.38 -6.59
N LEU A 62 2.12 7.46 -5.42
CA LEU A 62 1.62 8.25 -4.29
C LEU A 62 1.65 9.74 -4.63
N GLY A 63 2.73 10.20 -5.23
CA GLY A 63 2.87 11.57 -5.74
C GLY A 63 1.82 11.91 -6.79
N LEU A 64 1.60 11.02 -7.77
CA LEU A 64 0.57 11.19 -8.79
C LEU A 64 -0.86 11.18 -8.21
N ALA A 65 -1.13 10.33 -7.22
CA ALA A 65 -2.41 10.28 -6.52
C ALA A 65 -2.67 11.58 -5.74
N ARG A 66 -1.68 12.07 -4.99
CA ARG A 66 -1.75 13.34 -4.24
C ARG A 66 -1.89 14.55 -5.16
N LEU A 67 -1.20 14.55 -6.30
CA LEU A 67 -1.37 15.56 -7.34
C LEU A 67 -2.82 15.59 -7.84
N SER A 68 -3.41 14.41 -8.08
CA SER A 68 -4.81 14.28 -8.52
C SER A 68 -5.83 14.70 -7.45
N LEU A 69 -5.43 14.69 -6.17
CA LEU A 69 -6.20 15.19 -5.03
C LEU A 69 -5.99 16.69 -4.76
N GLY A 70 -5.09 17.36 -5.51
CA GLY A 70 -4.74 18.77 -5.28
C GLY A 70 -3.80 19.01 -4.09
N LYS A 71 -3.20 17.96 -3.54
CA LYS A 71 -2.21 18.00 -2.46
C LYS A 71 -0.82 18.26 -3.03
N LEU A 72 -0.60 19.50 -3.49
CA LEU A 72 0.56 19.83 -4.33
C LEU A 72 1.90 19.69 -3.59
N ASP A 73 1.98 20.15 -2.35
CA ASP A 73 3.21 20.07 -1.55
C ASP A 73 3.59 18.61 -1.25
N GLU A 74 2.61 17.79 -0.88
CA GLU A 74 2.84 16.37 -0.61
C GLU A 74 3.09 15.59 -1.91
N ALA A 75 2.52 16.00 -3.04
CA ALA A 75 2.83 15.42 -4.34
C ALA A 75 4.28 15.71 -4.75
N TYR A 76 4.75 16.94 -4.54
CA TYR A 76 6.14 17.33 -4.79
C TYR A 76 7.10 16.41 -4.04
N ALA A 77 6.91 16.27 -2.73
CA ALA A 77 7.81 15.49 -1.87
C ALA A 77 7.96 14.04 -2.36
N GLU A 78 6.86 13.39 -2.71
CA GLU A 78 6.87 11.99 -3.15
C GLU A 78 7.45 11.84 -4.55
N LEU A 79 7.12 12.75 -5.48
CA LEU A 79 7.67 12.74 -6.83
C LEU A 79 9.18 13.03 -6.83
N SER A 80 9.66 13.94 -5.98
CA SER A 80 11.09 14.18 -5.79
C SER A 80 11.78 12.94 -5.23
N ARG A 81 11.18 12.25 -4.25
CA ARG A 81 11.74 11.01 -3.72
C ARG A 81 11.78 9.90 -4.79
N ALA A 82 10.74 9.78 -5.61
CA ALA A 82 10.72 8.85 -6.73
C ALA A 82 11.82 9.16 -7.76
N GLN A 83 12.07 10.45 -8.04
CA GLN A 83 13.14 10.89 -8.93
C GLN A 83 14.53 10.54 -8.39
N ASP A 84 14.77 10.75 -7.08
CA ASP A 84 16.04 10.42 -6.45
C ASP A 84 16.34 8.91 -6.50
N LEU A 85 15.30 8.08 -6.33
CA LEU A 85 15.41 6.62 -6.35
C LEU A 85 15.48 6.05 -7.78
N ALA A 86 14.78 6.67 -8.73
CA ALA A 86 14.69 6.23 -10.13
C ALA A 86 14.65 7.44 -11.11
N PRO A 87 15.82 7.99 -11.48
CA PRO A 87 15.90 9.27 -12.21
C PRO A 87 15.43 9.23 -13.67
N THR A 88 15.08 8.04 -14.19
CA THR A 88 14.71 7.83 -15.60
C THR A 88 13.20 7.80 -15.84
N SER A 89 12.34 7.93 -14.81
CA SER A 89 10.87 7.91 -14.97
C SER A 89 10.34 9.20 -15.60
N ASP A 90 9.80 9.12 -16.82
CA ASP A 90 9.19 10.27 -17.50
C ASP A 90 7.89 10.72 -16.84
N SER A 91 7.12 9.78 -16.28
CA SER A 91 5.92 10.06 -15.48
C SER A 91 6.24 10.97 -14.29
N VAL A 92 7.35 10.72 -13.60
CA VAL A 92 7.79 11.54 -12.47
C VAL A 92 8.16 12.96 -12.92
N LYS A 93 8.88 13.11 -14.03
CA LYS A 93 9.23 14.42 -14.58
C LYS A 93 7.98 15.23 -14.96
N VAL A 94 7.02 14.59 -15.63
CA VAL A 94 5.74 15.21 -15.99
C VAL A 94 4.94 15.57 -14.74
N GLY A 95 4.92 14.70 -13.72
CA GLY A 95 4.29 14.95 -12.44
C GLY A 95 4.86 16.20 -11.75
N LEU A 96 6.18 16.30 -11.65
CA LEU A 96 6.85 17.46 -11.05
C LEU A 96 6.56 18.75 -11.83
N ALA A 97 6.53 18.70 -13.16
CA ALA A 97 6.19 19.85 -13.98
C ALA A 97 4.74 20.34 -13.77
N ARG A 98 3.83 19.47 -13.34
CA ARG A 98 2.42 19.80 -13.06
C ARG A 98 2.18 20.33 -11.65
N VAL A 99 3.17 20.20 -10.76
CA VAL A 99 3.11 20.72 -9.39
C VAL A 99 3.43 22.23 -9.35
N PHE A 100 4.15 22.74 -10.35
CA PHE A 100 4.45 24.16 -10.56
C PHE A 100 3.44 24.82 -11.51
#